data_AF-A0AB39VMK8-F1
#
_entry.id   AF-A0AB39VMK8-F1
#
_cell.length_a   1.000
_cell.length_b   1.000
_cell.length_c   1.000
_cell.angle_alpha   90.00
_cell.angle_beta   90.00
_cell.angle_gamma   90.00
#
_symmetry.space_group_name_H-M   'P 1'
#
loop_
_entity.id
_entity.type
_entity.pdbx_description
1 polymer ?
#
loop_
_entity_poly.entity_id
_entity_poly.type
_entity_poly.pdbx_seq_one_letter_code
_entity_poly.pdbx_strand_id
1 'polypeptide(L)' 'MTDHHSLRLKAITPITPAHAEAVLPTVLDWAERASALSDFVNANIGPEVAPITVFISPAVKTS' A
#
# COMPACT_ATOMS: atom_id res chain seq x y z
N MET A 1 -6.21 3.27 15.86
CA MET A 1 -5.31 3.11 14.70
C MET A 1 -5.83 1.96 13.87
N THR A 2 -6.59 2.30 12.84
CA THR A 2 -7.49 1.41 12.09
C THR A 2 -6.74 0.43 11.19
N ASP A 3 -7.37 -0.72 10.95
CA ASP A 3 -6.86 -1.99 10.40
C ASP A 3 -6.01 -1.94 9.11
N HIS A 4 -5.99 -0.83 8.37
CA HIS A 4 -5.31 -0.72 7.08
C HIS A 4 -3.78 -0.80 7.17
N HIS A 5 -3.17 -0.31 8.24
CA HIS A 5 -1.70 -0.34 8.38
C HIS A 5 -1.18 -1.76 8.62
N SER A 6 -1.90 -2.55 9.42
CA SER A 6 -1.61 -3.95 9.68
C SER A 6 -1.73 -4.83 8.42
N LEU A 7 -2.61 -4.46 7.49
CA LEU A 7 -2.75 -5.18 6.21
C LEU A 7 -1.59 -4.93 5.24
N ARG A 8 -1.02 -3.71 5.22
CA ARG A 8 0.11 -3.38 4.33
C ARG A 8 1.40 -4.10 4.72
N LEU A 9 1.69 -4.19 6.02
CA LEU A 9 2.83 -4.98 6.51
C LEU A 9 2.69 -6.48 6.20
N LYS A 10 1.47 -7.01 6.23
CA LYS A 10 1.19 -8.41 5.87
C LYS A 10 1.45 -8.73 4.39
N ALA A 11 1.48 -7.75 3.50
CA ALA A 11 1.81 -7.98 2.09
C ALA A 11 3.31 -8.19 1.82
N ILE A 12 4.18 -7.81 2.77
CA ILE A 12 5.65 -7.89 2.65
C ILE A 12 6.17 -9.18 3.33
N THR A 13 5.29 -10.05 3.80
CA THR A 13 5.69 -11.26 4.55
C THR A 13 6.46 -12.26 3.68
N PRO A 14 7.40 -13.02 4.29
CA PRO A 14 7.63 -13.13 5.73
C PRO A 14 8.64 -12.12 6.29
N ILE A 15 8.22 -11.36 7.32
CA ILE A 15 9.09 -10.49 8.13
C ILE A 15 8.93 -10.85 9.61
N THR A 16 10.01 -10.81 10.38
CA THR A 16 9.92 -11.03 11.84
C THR A 16 9.24 -9.84 12.52
N PRO A 17 8.63 -9.99 13.71
CA PRO A 17 8.01 -8.88 14.43
C PRO A 17 8.95 -7.69 14.66
N ALA A 18 10.20 -7.96 15.04
CA ALA A 18 11.22 -6.92 15.21
C ALA A 18 11.52 -6.15 13.91
N HIS A 19 11.57 -6.85 12.76
CA HIS A 19 11.72 -6.18 11.48
C HIS A 19 10.46 -5.41 11.09
N ALA A 20 9.26 -5.92 11.38
CA ALA A 20 8.00 -5.23 11.12
C ALA A 20 7.92 -3.90 11.86
N GLU A 21 8.29 -3.89 13.14
CA GLU A 21 8.37 -2.67 13.96
C GLU A 21 9.41 -1.68 13.42
N ALA A 22 10.58 -2.18 12.99
CA ALA A 22 11.63 -1.33 12.45
C ALA A 22 11.25 -0.67 11.11
N VAL A 23 10.53 -1.38 10.23
CA VAL A 23 10.15 -0.84 8.91
C VAL A 23 8.82 -0.09 8.92
N LEU A 24 7.99 -0.25 9.96
CA LEU A 24 6.66 0.37 10.04
C LEU A 24 6.69 1.89 9.77
N PRO A 25 7.60 2.70 10.35
CA PRO A 25 7.65 4.14 10.06
C PRO A 25 7.87 4.44 8.57
N THR A 26 8.73 3.66 7.90
CA THR A 26 9.03 3.82 6.47
C THR A 26 7.82 3.45 5.61
N VAL A 27 7.14 2.35 5.96
CA VAL A 27 5.92 1.92 5.26
C VAL A 27 4.81 2.96 5.39
N LEU A 28 4.70 3.62 6.55
CA LEU A 28 3.73 4.70 6.77
C LEU A 28 4.06 5.96 5.96
N ASP A 29 5.33 6.39 5.92
CA ASP A 29 5.76 7.53 5.08
C ASP A 29 5.50 7.26 3.59
N TRP A 30 5.82 6.06 3.10
CA TRP A 30 5.52 5.67 1.72
C TRP A 30 4.01 5.62 1.44
N ALA A 31 3.22 5.16 2.41
CA ALA A 31 1.77 5.12 2.32
C ALA A 31 1.16 6.52 2.13
N GLU A 32 1.64 7.49 2.91
CA GLU A 32 1.19 8.88 2.85
C GLU A 32 1.59 9.53 1.51
N ARG A 33 2.85 9.36 1.08
CA ARG A 33 3.32 9.87 -0.22
C ARG A 33 2.55 9.31 -1.40
N ALA A 34 2.25 8.01 -1.36
CA ALA A 34 1.45 7.36 -2.40
C ALA A 34 0.03 7.96 -2.46
N SER A 35 -0.58 8.23 -1.29
CA SER A 35 -1.88 8.89 -1.23
C SER A 35 -1.83 10.30 -1.83
N ALA A 36 -0.85 11.11 -1.43
CA ALA A 36 -0.70 12.47 -1.95
C ALA A 36 -0.46 12.50 -3.47
N LEU A 37 0.32 11.54 -3.99
CA LEU A 37 0.54 11.40 -5.43
C LEU A 37 -0.75 10.99 -6.14
N SER A 38 -1.50 10.02 -5.61
CA SER A 38 -2.79 9.62 -6.18
C SER A 38 -3.77 10.79 -6.24
N ASP A 39 -3.86 11.59 -5.18
CA ASP A 39 -4.73 12.78 -5.13
C ASP A 39 -4.31 13.82 -6.18
N PHE A 40 -3.00 14.11 -6.26
CA PHE A 40 -2.47 15.03 -7.27
C PHE A 40 -2.77 14.55 -8.69
N VAL A 41 -2.49 13.28 -8.99
CA VAL A 41 -2.73 12.70 -10.31
C VAL A 41 -4.21 12.77 -10.65
N ASN A 42 -5.10 12.30 -9.77
CA ASN A 42 -6.54 12.30 -10.02
C ASN A 42 -7.13 13.70 -10.22
N ALA A 43 -6.53 14.74 -9.62
CA ALA A 43 -6.96 16.13 -9.79
C ALA A 43 -6.48 16.76 -11.11
N ASN A 44 -5.40 16.24 -11.72
CA ASN A 44 -4.73 16.88 -12.85
C ASN A 44 -4.68 16.02 -14.12
N ILE A 45 -5.06 14.76 -14.04
CA ILE A 45 -5.08 13.85 -15.17
C ILE A 45 -6.37 14.04 -15.97
N GLY A 46 -6.25 14.19 -17.29
CA GLY A 46 -7.40 14.29 -18.17
C GLY A 46 -8.07 12.93 -18.41
N PRO A 47 -9.34 12.93 -18.87
CA PRO A 47 -10.12 11.71 -19.12
C PRO A 47 -9.51 10.79 -20.19
N GLU A 48 -8.55 11.30 -20.98
CA GLU A 48 -7.81 10.55 -21.98
C GLU A 48 -6.79 9.56 -21.40
N VAL A 49 -6.42 9.70 -20.12
CA VAL A 49 -5.51 8.74 -19.49
C VAL A 49 -6.34 7.64 -18.83
N ALA A 50 -6.27 6.46 -19.44
CA ALA A 50 -6.94 5.28 -18.90
C ALA A 50 -6.36 4.91 -17.52
N PRO A 51 -7.20 4.68 -16.50
CA PRO A 51 -6.73 4.22 -15.21
C PRO A 51 -6.02 2.87 -15.37
N ILE A 52 -4.81 2.76 -14.83
CA ILE A 52 -4.12 1.47 -14.71
C ILE A 52 -4.85 0.67 -13.62
N THR A 53 -5.69 -0.27 -14.03
CA THR A 53 -6.32 -1.22 -13.11
C THR A 53 -5.28 -2.23 -12.64
N VAL A 54 -4.78 -2.08 -11.42
CA VAL A 54 -3.91 -3.08 -10.79
C VAL A 54 -4.79 -4.13 -10.10
N PHE A 55 -4.76 -5.36 -10.60
CA PHE A 55 -5.37 -6.51 -9.95
C PHE A 55 -4.43 -7.03 -8.87
N ILE A 56 -4.77 -6.82 -7.59
CA ILE A 56 -4.06 -7.47 -6.49
C ILE A 56 -4.67 -8.86 -6.31
N SER A 57 -3.91 -9.91 -6.64
CA SER A 57 -4.32 -11.29 -6.36
C SER A 57 -4.51 -11.48 -4.85
N PRO A 58 -5.62 -12.10 -4.39
CA PRO A 58 -5.79 -12.39 -2.97
C PRO A 58 -4.64 -13.27 -2.47
N ALA A 59 -4.14 -12.99 -1.27
CA ALA A 59 -3.11 -13.79 -0.64
C ALA A 59 -3.56 -15.27 -0.61
N VAL A 60 -2.72 -16.15 -1.15
CA VAL A 60 -2.95 -17.60 -1.16
C VAL A 60 -3.14 -18.05 0.29
N LYS A 61 -4.36 -18.48 0.64
CA LYS A 61 -4.60 -19.18 1.91
C LYS A 61 -3.97 -20.56 1.78
N THR A 62 -2.81 -20.76 2.40
CA THR A 62 -2.27 -22.11 2.62
C THR A 62 -3.13 -22.77 3.71
N SER A 63 -3.83 -23.84 3.31
CA SER A 63 -4.59 -24.77 4.15
C SER A 63 -3.74 -25.47 5.19
#